data_AF-A0A6J4Y159-F1
#
_entry.id   AF-A0A6J4Y159-F1
#
_cell.length_a   1.000
_cell.length_b   1.000
_cell.length_c   1.000
_cell.angle_alpha   90.00
_cell.angle_beta   90.00
_cell.angle_gamma   90.00
#
_symmetry.space_group_name_H-M   'P 1'
#
loop_
_entity.id
_entity.type
_entity.pdbx_description
1 polymer ?
#
loop_
_entity_poly.entity_id
_entity_poly.type
_entity_poly.pdbx_seq_one_letter_code
_entity_poly.pdbx_strand_id
1 'polypeptide(L)' 'MTDKILKKMKKGVFYPGTYLGRKTELSILEKKGYLQRMDGSFLCGADSEPNYRLTSKGFQVKGKDQN' A
#
# COMPACT_ATOMS: atom_id res chain seq x y z
N MET A 1 13.35 4.41 1.43
CA MET A 1 12.15 5.25 1.69
C MET A 1 10.86 4.45 1.65
N THR A 2 10.69 3.59 0.63
CA THR A 2 9.61 2.59 0.51
C THR A 2 9.37 1.70 1.74
N ASP A 3 10.44 1.36 2.48
CA ASP A 3 10.36 0.51 3.68
C ASP A 3 9.49 1.10 4.80
N LYS A 4 9.48 2.43 4.95
CA LYS A 4 8.67 3.11 5.96
C LYS A 4 7.17 2.97 5.68
N ILE A 5 6.76 2.98 4.41
CA ILE A 5 5.37 2.80 4.00
C ILE A 5 4.94 1.35 4.31
N LEU A 6 5.74 0.38 3.86
CA LEU A 6 5.44 -1.05 4.06
C LEU A 6 5.44 -1.43 5.56
N LYS A 7 6.33 -0.85 6.37
CA LYS A 7 6.36 -1.07 7.84
C LYS A 7 5.09 -0.61 8.53
N LYS A 8 4.50 0.53 8.12
CA LYS A 8 3.24 1.06 8.68
C LYS A 8 2.01 0.22 8.35
N MET A 9 2.06 -0.59 7.28
CA MET A 9 0.90 -1.36 6.83
C MET A 9 0.79 -2.72 7.53
N LYS A 10 -0.43 -3.11 7.91
CA LYS A 10 -0.75 -4.44 8.46
C LYS A 10 -1.30 -5.41 7.40
N LYS A 11 -1.15 -6.71 7.64
CA LYS A 11 -1.68 -7.79 6.78
C LYS A 11 -3.19 -7.79 6.78
N GLY A 12 -3.76 -7.85 5.57
CA GLY A 12 -5.21 -7.91 5.39
C GLY A 12 -5.92 -6.56 5.47
N VAL A 13 -5.22 -5.48 5.82
CA VAL A 13 -5.83 -4.16 6.03
C VAL A 13 -5.58 -3.27 4.81
N PHE A 14 -6.64 -2.57 4.38
CA PHE A 14 -6.58 -1.52 3.38
C PHE A 14 -6.38 -0.17 4.05
N TYR A 15 -5.46 0.63 3.51
CA TYR A 15 -5.17 1.97 3.99
C TYR A 15 -5.35 2.99 2.87
N PRO A 16 -5.94 4.16 3.15
CA PRO A 16 -6.05 5.22 2.15
C PRO A 16 -4.66 5.73 1.78
N GLY A 17 -4.44 5.95 0.47
CA GLY A 17 -3.13 6.38 -0.04
C GLY A 17 -2.59 7.63 0.63
N THR A 18 -3.45 8.60 0.93
CA THR A 18 -3.12 9.84 1.66
C THR A 18 -2.47 9.60 3.01
N TYR A 19 -2.85 8.53 3.71
CA TYR A 19 -2.33 8.20 5.04
C TYR A 19 -0.99 7.46 4.99
N LEU A 20 -0.68 6.83 3.84
CA LEU A 20 0.52 6.04 3.66
C LEU A 20 1.71 6.90 3.25
N GLY A 21 1.51 7.87 2.35
CA GLY A 21 2.57 8.75 1.87
C GLY A 21 2.27 9.38 0.51
N ARG A 22 3.34 9.77 -0.19
CA ARG A 22 3.21 10.42 -1.51
C ARG A 22 2.66 9.43 -2.55
N LYS A 23 1.72 9.90 -3.38
CA LYS A 23 1.12 9.13 -4.50
C LYS A 23 2.17 8.50 -5.42
N THR A 24 3.27 9.21 -5.70
CA THR A 24 4.36 8.70 -6.54
C THR A 24 5.04 7.46 -5.94
N GLU A 25 5.31 7.44 -4.64
CA GLU A 25 5.93 6.27 -3.99
C GLU A 25 4.98 5.07 -3.95
N LEU A 26 3.69 5.32 -3.69
CA LEU A 26 2.65 4.30 -3.72
C LEU A 26 2.49 3.68 -5.10
N SER A 27 2.50 4.49 -6.16
CA SER A 27 2.44 4.00 -7.53
C SER A 27 3.69 3.18 -7.91
N ILE A 28 4.88 3.56 -7.44
CA ILE A 28 6.10 2.74 -7.63
C ILE A 28 5.96 1.38 -6.94
N LEU A 29 5.46 1.36 -5.70
CA LEU A 29 5.24 0.13 -4.94
C LEU A 29 4.14 -0.77 -5.55
N GLU A 30 3.08 -0.16 -6.07
CA GLU A 30 2.02 -0.82 -6.82
C GLU A 30 2.57 -1.45 -8.10
N LYS A 31 3.30 -0.69 -8.93
CA LYS A 31 3.92 -1.19 -10.16
C LYS A 31 4.91 -2.34 -9.91
N LYS A 32 5.63 -2.30 -8.77
CA LYS A 32 6.53 -3.39 -8.35
C LYS A 32 5.77 -4.61 -7.78
N GLY A 33 4.46 -4.50 -7.60
CA GLY A 33 3.59 -5.56 -7.07
C GLY A 33 3.68 -5.74 -5.56
N TYR A 34 4.22 -4.78 -4.81
CA TYR A 34 4.28 -4.80 -3.35
C TYR A 34 2.96 -4.35 -2.70
N LEU A 35 2.22 -3.48 -3.39
CA LEU A 35 0.92 -2.99 -2.98
C LEU A 35 -0.14 -3.39 -3.99
N GLN A 36 -1.30 -3.76 -3.47
CA GLN A 36 -2.52 -3.92 -4.24
C GLN A 36 -3.35 -2.65 -4.07
N ARG A 37 -3.58 -1.95 -5.17
CA ARG A 37 -4.51 -0.83 -5.23
C ARG A 37 -5.93 -1.35 -5.35
N MET A 38 -6.84 -0.81 -4.55
CA MET A 38 -8.27 -1.02 -4.64
C MET A 38 -8.93 0.33 -4.82
N ASP A 39 -9.80 0.41 -5.81
CA ASP A 39 -10.49 1.64 -6.17
C ASP A 39 -11.50 1.99 -5.07
N GLY A 40 -11.34 3.18 -4.46
CA GLY A 40 -12.21 3.65 -3.38
C GLY A 40 -13.59 4.08 -3.88
N SER A 41 -13.74 4.26 -5.19
CA SER A 41 -14.95 4.75 -5.84
C SER A 41 -16.16 3.85 -5.65
N PHE A 42 -15.94 2.57 -5.33
CA PHE A 42 -17.02 1.63 -5.05
C PHE A 42 -17.77 1.92 -3.75
N LEU A 43 -17.16 2.66 -2.80
CA LEU A 43 -17.73 2.90 -1.46
C LEU A 43 -18.15 4.36 -1.21
N CYS A 44 -17.43 5.37 -1.73
CA CYS A 44 -17.68 6.78 -1.39
C CYS A 44 -17.73 7.74 -2.61
N GLY A 45 -17.91 7.23 -3.84
CA GLY A 45 -18.04 8.07 -5.06
C GLY A 45 -16.71 8.51 -5.70
N ALA A 46 -16.80 9.25 -6.81
CA ALA A 46 -15.67 9.56 -7.71
C ALA A 46 -14.50 10.33 -7.05
N ASP A 47 -14.73 10.96 -5.90
CA ASP A 47 -13.71 11.69 -5.13
C ASP A 47 -12.93 10.80 -4.15
N SER A 48 -13.31 9.52 -4.04
CA SER A 48 -12.67 8.59 -3.10
C SER A 48 -11.26 8.23 -3.55
N GLU A 49 -10.29 8.55 -2.71
CA GLU A 49 -8.91 8.15 -2.96
C GLU A 49 -8.74 6.63 -2.93
N PRO A 50 -7.81 6.09 -3.73
CA PRO A 50 -7.55 4.66 -3.77
C PRO A 50 -7.00 4.16 -2.43
N ASN A 51 -7.46 2.97 -2.06
CA ASN A 51 -6.95 2.24 -0.92
C ASN A 51 -5.84 1.29 -1.36
N TYR A 52 -4.86 1.07 -0.50
CA TYR A 52 -3.74 0.19 -0.77
C TYR A 52 -3.63 -0.87 0.33
N ARG A 53 -3.30 -2.09 -0.07
CA ARG A 53 -3.04 -3.21 0.83
C ARG A 53 -1.71 -3.86 0.47
N LEU A 54 -1.01 -4.39 1.48
CA LEU A 54 0.18 -5.20 1.26
C LEU A 54 -0.15 -6.51 0.53
N THR A 55 0.64 -6.82 -0.50
CA THR A 55 0.64 -8.12 -1.17
C THR A 55 1.64 -9.08 -0.53
N SER A 56 1.63 -10.36 -0.92
CA SER A 56 2.62 -11.34 -0.48
C SER A 56 4.07 -10.91 -0.75
N LYS A 57 4.33 -10.21 -1.86
CA LYS A 57 5.65 -9.63 -2.13
C LYS A 57 5.98 -8.49 -1.17
N GLY A 58 4.99 -7.64 -0.84
CA GLY A 58 5.14 -6.58 0.15
C GLY A 58 5.48 -7.11 1.54
N PHE A 59 4.91 -8.27 1.89
CA PHE A 59 5.26 -9.00 3.11
C PHE A 59 6.69 -9.54 3.10
N GLN A 60 7.16 -10.09 1.98
CA GLN A 60 8.53 -10.61 1.90
C GLN A 60 9.59 -9.51 2.10
N VAL A 61 9.31 -8.28 1.68
CA VAL A 61 10.20 -7.13 1.98
C VAL A 61 10.11 -6.73 3.45
N LYS A 62 8.90 -6.71 4.03
CA LYS A 62 8.70 -6.40 5.46
C LYS A 62 9.34 -7.45 6.39
N GLY A 63 9.42 -8.70 5.94
CA GLY A 63 10.01 -9.82 6.69
C GLY A 63 11.52 -9.96 6.54
N LYS A 64 12.18 -9.16 5.70
CA LYS A 64 13.65 -9.04 5.70
C LYS A 64 14.10 -8.00 6.73
N ASP A 65 13.67 -8.21 7.96
CA ASP A 65 14.34 -7.73 9.15
C ASP A 65 14.31 -8.93 10.10
N GLN A 66 15.48 -9.54 10.30
CA GLN A 66 15.77 -10.65 11.24
C GLN A 66 15.42 -12.07 10.78
N ASN A 67 16.34 -12.72 10.03
CA ASN A 67 17.34 -13.63 10.61
C ASN A 67 18.34 -14.05 9.54
#